data_AF-A0A9P8T3S9-F1
#
_entry.id   AF-A0A9P8T3S9-F1
#
_cell.length_a   1.000
_cell.length_b   1.000
_cell.length_c   1.000
_cell.angle_alpha   90.00
_cell.angle_beta   90.00
_cell.angle_gamma   90.00
#
_symmetry.space_group_name_H-M   'P 1'
#
loop_
_entity.id
_entity.type
_entity.pdbx_description
1 polymer ?
#
loop_
_entity_poly.entity_id
_entity_poly.type
_entity_poly.pdbx_seq_one_letter_code
_entity_poly.pdbx_strand_id
1 'polypeptide(L)'
;MFGTTLAGRAVKLADQVDNLKYATTYDNISPNRIFHLSIFVVPNVPFDPNYSALIYYQFQKGGVPLSNFRLLGGLDVNKQSAIFKINPEAYTNSEQQQQHQLVTTEGDLDMDMETDQTVNADTTLVIGISVEPSASAALQLEQLKMSMAPKLALPAPPNISIQDIPLTKDQVESVSNKIIKNAYDYLSSFVDSTNRVPIKKFDDWWAKFKSKLASDPKFLDNLN
;
A
#
# COMPACT_ATOMS: atom_id res chain seq x y z
N MET A 1 22.98 6.81 13.17
CA MET A 1 21.90 7.83 13.19
C MET A 1 20.52 7.21 13.04
N PHE A 2 20.33 6.26 12.12
CA PHE A 2 19.04 5.62 11.86
C PHE A 2 19.03 4.15 12.28
N GLY A 3 17.92 3.70 12.85
CA GLY A 3 17.60 2.30 13.12
C GLY A 3 16.52 1.82 12.17
N THR A 4 16.65 0.59 11.70
CA THR A 4 15.67 -0.06 10.84
C THR A 4 15.32 -1.44 11.39
N THR A 5 14.11 -1.90 11.15
CA THR A 5 13.70 -3.28 11.44
C THR A 5 12.67 -3.74 10.44
N LEU A 6 12.83 -4.98 9.98
CA LEU A 6 11.79 -5.70 9.26
C LEU A 6 10.96 -6.51 10.25
N ALA A 7 9.65 -6.58 10.02
CA ALA A 7 8.75 -7.38 10.85
C ALA A 7 9.28 -8.82 11.03
N GLY A 8 9.48 -9.21 12.30
CA GLY A 8 10.01 -10.53 12.66
C GLY A 8 11.55 -10.64 12.67
N ARG A 9 12.30 -9.54 12.50
CA ARG A 9 13.76 -9.51 12.56
C ARG A 9 14.27 -8.51 13.60
N ALA A 10 15.47 -8.77 14.12
CA ALA A 10 16.14 -7.85 15.02
C ALA A 10 16.37 -6.47 14.37
N VAL A 11 16.40 -5.44 15.21
CA VAL A 11 16.73 -4.07 14.78
C VAL A 11 18.18 -4.05 14.27
N LYS A 12 18.39 -3.44 13.10
CA LYS A 12 19.70 -3.14 12.54
C LYS A 12 19.91 -1.63 12.49
N LEU A 13 21.10 -1.19 12.87
CA LEU A 13 21.52 0.19 12.67
C LEU A 13 21.98 0.36 11.22
N ALA A 14 21.69 1.52 10.63
CA ALA A 14 22.15 1.83 9.28
C ALA A 14 23.61 2.28 9.32
N ASP A 15 24.42 1.69 8.46
CA ASP A 15 25.83 2.02 8.28
C ASP A 15 25.96 3.29 7.44
N GLN A 16 26.88 4.16 7.82
CA GLN A 16 27.15 5.38 7.07
C GLN A 16 28.00 5.04 5.84
N VAL A 17 27.42 5.23 4.65
CA VAL A 17 28.11 5.01 3.38
C VAL A 17 28.69 6.29 2.81
N ASP A 18 28.13 7.43 3.18
CA ASP A 18 28.57 8.78 2.80
C ASP A 18 28.22 9.77 3.93
N ASN A 19 28.69 11.00 3.87
CA ASN A 19 28.45 12.01 4.90
C ASN A 19 26.95 12.21 5.20
N LEU A 20 26.11 12.17 4.15
CA LEU A 20 24.66 12.33 4.25
C LEU A 20 23.88 11.09 3.79
N LYS A 21 24.54 9.94 3.59
CA LYS A 21 23.88 8.72 3.12
C LYS A 21 24.18 7.55 4.04
N TYR A 22 23.14 6.78 4.32
CA TYR A 22 23.20 5.59 5.14
C TYR A 22 22.56 4.42 4.39
N ALA A 23 23.05 3.21 4.65
CA ALA A 23 22.50 2.01 4.04
C ALA A 23 22.40 0.87 5.04
N THR A 24 21.50 -0.06 4.80
CA THR A 24 21.39 -1.30 5.57
C THR A 24 20.84 -2.41 4.68
N THR A 25 21.25 -3.64 4.95
CA THR A 25 20.91 -4.80 4.13
C THR A 25 20.22 -5.88 4.96
N TYR A 26 19.29 -6.56 4.31
CA TYR A 26 18.56 -7.70 4.87
C TYR A 26 18.59 -8.85 3.88
N ASP A 27 19.31 -9.92 4.23
CA ASP A 27 19.44 -11.12 3.38
C ASP A 27 18.30 -12.11 3.61
N ASN A 28 18.17 -13.12 2.76
CA ASN A 28 17.16 -14.17 2.90
C ASN A 28 15.71 -13.65 2.93
N ILE A 29 15.37 -12.73 2.03
CA ILE A 29 14.03 -12.13 1.92
C ILE A 29 13.19 -12.96 0.95
N SER A 30 12.05 -13.46 1.42
CA SER A 30 11.13 -14.22 0.56
C SER A 30 10.36 -13.28 -0.39
N PRO A 31 10.44 -13.43 -1.72
CA PRO A 31 9.76 -12.53 -2.65
C PRO A 31 8.23 -12.67 -2.61
N ASN A 32 7.67 -13.76 -2.12
CA ASN A 32 6.21 -13.99 -2.16
C ASN A 32 5.48 -13.47 -0.90
N ARG A 33 6.09 -12.56 -0.14
CA ARG A 33 5.51 -12.06 1.12
C ARG A 33 5.61 -10.54 1.21
N ILE A 34 4.57 -9.93 1.75
CA ILE A 34 4.57 -8.51 2.10
C ILE A 34 5.39 -8.28 3.37
N PHE A 35 6.23 -7.26 3.35
CA PHE A 35 7.05 -6.85 4.49
C PHE A 35 6.57 -5.52 5.06
N HIS A 36 6.78 -5.34 6.36
CA HIS A 36 6.66 -4.04 7.01
C HIS A 36 8.04 -3.63 7.50
N LEU A 37 8.54 -2.53 6.95
CA LEU A 37 9.81 -1.92 7.32
C LEU A 37 9.52 -0.77 8.26
N SER A 38 10.03 -0.85 9.48
CA SER A 38 9.99 0.26 10.43
C SER A 38 11.35 0.95 10.46
N ILE A 39 11.35 2.27 10.34
CA ILE A 39 12.56 3.09 10.35
C ILE A 39 12.36 4.19 11.38
N PHE A 40 13.39 4.46 12.15
CA PHE A 40 13.37 5.48 13.18
C PHE A 40 14.75 6.12 13.38
N VAL A 41 14.76 7.36 13.84
CA VAL A 41 15.98 8.03 14.29
C VAL A 41 16.33 7.50 15.68
N VAL A 42 17.61 7.17 15.91
CA VAL A 42 18.08 6.68 17.21
C VAL A 42 18.10 7.84 18.21
N PRO A 43 17.62 7.66 19.45
CA PRO A 43 17.70 8.69 20.49
C PRO A 43 19.17 9.04 20.76
N ASN A 44 19.46 10.33 20.99
CA ASN A 44 20.78 10.94 21.21
C ASN A 44 21.56 11.40 19.97
N VAL A 45 21.02 11.29 18.75
CA VAL A 45 21.61 11.97 17.58
C VAL A 45 20.73 13.15 17.18
N PRO A 46 21.22 14.41 17.26
CA PRO A 46 20.44 15.57 16.87
C PRO A 46 20.13 15.52 15.37
N PHE A 47 18.86 15.65 15.02
CA PHE A 47 18.39 15.74 13.65
C PHE A 47 18.17 17.21 13.31
N ASP A 48 18.89 17.73 12.32
CA ASP A 48 18.80 19.14 11.92
C ASP A 48 17.41 19.44 11.34
N PRO A 49 16.68 20.46 11.85
CA PRO A 49 15.37 20.85 11.33
C PRO A 49 15.37 21.25 9.86
N ASN A 50 16.51 21.68 9.31
CA ASN A 50 16.62 22.10 7.92
C ASN A 50 16.76 20.92 6.95
N TYR A 51 17.02 19.71 7.46
CA TYR A 51 17.21 18.51 6.67
C TYR A 51 16.08 17.52 6.90
N SER A 52 15.91 16.63 5.94
CA SER A 52 14.91 15.56 5.90
C SER A 52 15.60 14.31 5.36
N ALA A 53 15.28 13.15 5.94
CA ALA A 53 15.86 11.88 5.50
C ALA A 53 14.88 11.17 4.57
N LEU A 54 15.23 11.05 3.30
CA LEU A 54 14.50 10.30 2.30
C LEU A 54 14.91 8.82 2.35
N ILE A 55 13.92 7.94 2.30
CA ILE A 55 14.09 6.50 2.43
C ILE A 55 13.84 5.86 1.08
N TYR A 56 14.85 5.13 0.61
CA TYR A 56 14.81 4.34 -0.59
C TYR A 56 15.00 2.86 -0.27
N TYR A 57 14.60 2.01 -1.20
CA TYR A 57 14.86 0.58 -1.12
C TYR A 57 15.07 -0.02 -2.51
N GLN A 58 15.76 -1.15 -2.53
CA GLN A 58 16.08 -1.91 -3.73
C GLN A 58 16.15 -3.40 -3.38
N PHE A 59 15.60 -4.24 -4.25
CA PHE A 59 15.78 -5.70 -4.17
C PHE A 59 16.95 -6.14 -5.04
N GLN A 60 17.74 -7.09 -4.55
CA GLN A 60 18.87 -7.68 -5.25
C GLN A 60 18.75 -9.21 -5.19
N LYS A 61 19.05 -9.91 -6.27
CA LYS A 61 19.08 -11.38 -6.32
C LYS A 61 20.49 -11.84 -6.68
N GLY A 62 21.13 -12.63 -5.82
CA GLY A 62 22.50 -13.10 -6.03
C GLY A 62 23.53 -11.97 -6.22
N GLY A 63 23.33 -10.83 -5.55
CA GLY A 63 24.18 -9.64 -5.67
C GLY A 63 23.90 -8.73 -6.88
N VAL A 64 22.97 -9.11 -7.77
CA VAL A 64 22.56 -8.29 -8.91
C VAL A 64 21.30 -7.49 -8.55
N PRO A 65 21.29 -6.15 -8.73
CA PRO A 65 20.10 -5.34 -8.54
C PRO A 65 18.98 -5.76 -9.49
N LEU A 66 17.80 -6.04 -8.94
CA LEU A 66 16.60 -6.36 -9.73
C LEU A 66 15.90 -5.11 -10.26
N SER A 67 16.16 -3.94 -9.67
CA SER A 67 15.52 -2.67 -10.07
C SER A 67 16.29 -1.48 -9.52
N ASN A 68 15.94 -0.27 -9.97
CA ASN A 68 16.46 0.97 -9.39
C ASN A 68 15.88 1.23 -7.98
N PHE A 69 16.60 2.03 -7.18
CA PHE A 69 16.11 2.49 -5.88
C PHE A 69 14.79 3.24 -6.03
N ARG A 70 13.78 2.81 -5.27
CA ARG A 70 12.47 3.48 -5.21
C ARG A 70 12.31 4.20 -3.89
N LEU A 71 11.72 5.39 -3.94
CA LEU A 71 11.43 6.20 -2.76
C LEU A 71 10.19 5.64 -2.03
N LEU A 72 10.32 5.39 -0.73
CA LEU A 72 9.20 5.00 0.16
C LEU A 72 8.58 6.19 0.86
N GLY A 73 9.42 7.15 1.25
CA GLY A 73 8.97 8.30 2.01
C GLY A 73 10.11 9.08 2.63
N GLY A 74 9.76 9.94 3.60
CA GLY A 74 10.69 10.80 4.32
C GLY A 74 10.48 10.74 5.84
N LEU A 75 11.55 11.07 6.56
CA LEU A 75 11.57 11.38 8.00
C LEU A 75 12.02 12.82 8.20
N ASP A 76 11.40 13.48 9.16
CA ASP A 76 11.63 14.89 9.50
C ASP A 76 11.78 15.03 11.01
N VAL A 77 12.14 16.24 11.47
CA VAL A 77 12.18 16.56 12.90
C VAL A 77 10.84 16.28 13.62
N ASN A 78 9.71 16.52 12.95
CA ASN A 78 8.36 16.27 13.46
C ASN A 78 7.96 14.79 13.37
N LYS A 79 8.60 14.03 12.48
CA LYS A 79 8.27 12.64 12.17
C LYS A 79 9.54 11.81 12.13
N GLN A 80 9.98 11.41 13.33
CA GLN A 80 11.24 10.70 13.55
C GLN A 80 11.12 9.18 13.35
N SER A 81 9.91 8.67 13.08
CA SER A 81 9.69 7.27 12.76
C SER A 81 8.58 7.08 11.71
N ALA A 82 8.69 6.02 10.93
CA ALA A 82 7.70 5.63 9.93
C ALA A 82 7.71 4.11 9.69
N ILE A 83 6.56 3.57 9.33
CA ILE A 83 6.39 2.17 8.94
C ILE A 83 5.94 2.15 7.48
N PHE A 84 6.64 1.39 6.65
CA PHE A 84 6.37 1.26 5.23
C PHE A 84 6.01 -0.19 4.89
N LYS A 85 4.96 -0.36 4.08
CA LYS A 85 4.59 -1.64 3.50
C LYS A 85 5.38 -1.82 2.20
N ILE A 86 6.14 -2.91 2.09
CA ILE A 86 6.91 -3.25 0.90
C ILE A 86 6.31 -4.52 0.30
N ASN A 87 5.80 -4.42 -0.93
CA ASN A 87 5.30 -5.57 -1.70
C ASN A 87 6.32 -5.95 -2.79
N PRO A 88 6.90 -7.17 -2.76
CA PRO A 88 7.80 -7.63 -3.81
C PRO A 88 7.13 -7.89 -5.17
N GLU A 89 5.84 -8.21 -5.22
CA GLU A 89 5.11 -8.46 -6.47
C GLU A 89 4.87 -7.19 -7.31
N ALA A 90 5.00 -6.02 -6.69
CA ALA A 90 4.99 -4.75 -7.40
C ALA A 90 6.28 -4.51 -8.22
N TYR A 91 7.31 -5.39 -8.10
CA TYR A 91 8.53 -5.32 -8.92
C TYR A 91 8.47 -6.17 -10.18
N THR A 92 7.79 -7.32 -10.16
CA THR A 92 7.69 -8.20 -11.34
C THR A 92 6.81 -7.59 -12.45
N ASN A 93 5.78 -6.83 -12.08
CA ASN A 93 4.82 -6.27 -13.05
C ASN A 93 5.22 -4.90 -13.64
N SER A 94 6.13 -4.17 -13.00
CA SER A 94 6.45 -2.79 -13.38
C SER A 94 7.42 -2.64 -14.56
N GLU A 95 8.11 -3.71 -14.95
CA GLU A 95 9.07 -3.68 -16.08
C GLU A 95 8.54 -4.39 -17.34
N GLN A 96 7.45 -5.17 -17.25
CA GLN A 96 6.83 -5.82 -18.42
C GLN A 96 5.78 -4.95 -19.13
N GLN A 97 5.33 -3.84 -18.54
CA GLN A 97 4.29 -2.98 -19.14
C GLN A 97 4.81 -1.79 -19.97
N GLN A 98 6.12 -1.66 -20.19
CA GLN A 98 6.67 -0.60 -21.07
C GLN A 98 7.14 -1.09 -22.45
N GLN A 99 6.98 -2.37 -22.78
CA GLN A 99 7.22 -2.89 -24.14
C GLN A 99 6.09 -3.86 -24.54
N HIS A 100 4.87 -3.35 -24.68
CA HIS A 100 3.83 -4.00 -25.49
C HIS A 100 3.05 -2.92 -26.24
N GLN A 101 3.78 -2.18 -27.08
CA GLN A 101 3.18 -1.54 -28.24
C GLN A 101 3.88 -2.10 -29.46
N LEU A 102 3.07 -2.64 -30.39
CA LEU A 102 3.42 -3.28 -31.66
C LEU A 102 3.77 -4.77 -31.51
N VAL A 103 2.79 -5.65 -31.77
CA VAL A 103 2.77 -6.61 -32.90
C VAL A 103 1.44 -7.38 -32.78
N THR A 104 0.49 -7.05 -33.64
CA THR A 104 -0.63 -7.93 -33.97
C THR A 104 -0.16 -8.88 -35.06
N THR A 105 0.23 -10.10 -34.71
CA THR A 105 0.24 -11.22 -35.66
C THR A 105 -0.13 -12.48 -34.91
N GLU A 106 -1.18 -13.12 -35.42
CA GLU A 106 -1.72 -14.41 -35.02
C GLU A 106 -0.65 -15.51 -35.04
N GLY A 107 -0.62 -16.36 -34.03
CA GLY A 107 0.23 -17.55 -34.01
C GLY A 107 0.37 -18.15 -32.62
N ASP A 108 -0.20 -19.34 -32.43
CA ASP A 108 -0.04 -20.27 -31.32
C ASP A 108 1.37 -20.27 -30.72
N LEU A 109 1.46 -20.18 -29.39
CA LEU A 109 2.44 -20.89 -28.56
C LEU A 109 1.88 -21.08 -27.14
N ASP A 110 1.19 -22.20 -26.92
CA ASP A 110 1.08 -22.80 -25.58
C ASP A 110 2.49 -23.24 -25.15
N MET A 111 3.06 -22.55 -24.17
CA MET A 111 4.24 -23.02 -23.44
C MET A 111 3.88 -23.05 -21.96
N ASP A 112 3.32 -24.20 -21.56
CA ASP A 112 3.40 -24.74 -20.21
C ASP A 112 4.87 -24.68 -19.75
N MET A 113 5.16 -23.73 -18.86
CA MET A 113 6.39 -23.70 -18.10
C MET A 113 6.05 -23.96 -16.64
N GLU A 114 5.86 -25.24 -16.33
CA GLU A 114 6.02 -25.84 -15.01
C GLU A 114 7.35 -25.35 -14.39
N THR A 115 7.28 -24.25 -13.64
CA THR A 115 8.44 -23.72 -12.92
C THR A 115 8.39 -24.26 -11.51
N ASP A 116 9.08 -25.38 -11.33
CA ASP A 116 9.46 -25.97 -10.06
C ASP A 116 10.16 -24.91 -9.19
N GLN A 117 9.40 -24.27 -8.28
CA GLN A 117 9.92 -23.27 -7.36
C GLN A 117 10.70 -23.95 -6.23
N THR A 118 11.90 -24.38 -6.57
CA THR A 118 12.96 -24.61 -5.59
C THR A 118 13.39 -23.26 -5.01
N VAL A 119 12.94 -23.04 -3.78
CA VAL A 119 13.18 -21.87 -2.92
C VAL A 119 14.67 -21.68 -2.59
N ASN A 120 15.43 -21.09 -3.51
CA ASN A 120 16.74 -20.52 -3.16
C ASN A 120 16.57 -19.03 -2.80
N ALA A 121 16.60 -18.78 -1.49
CA ALA A 121 16.37 -17.51 -0.84
C ALA A 121 17.53 -16.50 -0.98
N ASP A 122 18.08 -16.32 -2.18
CA ASP A 122 19.21 -15.40 -2.43
C ASP A 122 18.74 -13.97 -2.76
N THR A 123 17.60 -13.55 -2.20
CA THR A 123 17.11 -12.18 -2.37
C THR A 123 17.48 -11.34 -1.15
N THR A 124 18.21 -10.26 -1.40
CA THR A 124 18.61 -9.28 -0.39
C THR A 124 17.85 -7.98 -0.63
N LEU A 125 17.31 -7.39 0.44
CA LEU A 125 16.68 -6.07 0.45
C LEU A 125 17.69 -5.06 0.98
N VAL A 126 18.02 -4.07 0.15
CA VAL A 126 18.87 -2.94 0.51
C VAL A 126 17.99 -1.74 0.78
N ILE A 127 18.15 -1.13 1.95
CA ILE A 127 17.48 0.12 2.32
C ILE A 127 18.52 1.23 2.31
N GLY A 128 18.27 2.28 1.53
CA GLY A 128 19.08 3.49 1.47
C GLY A 128 18.38 4.65 2.17
N ILE A 129 19.13 5.49 2.86
CA ILE A 129 18.63 6.68 3.54
C ILE A 129 19.50 7.85 3.08
N SER A 130 18.90 8.83 2.41
CA SER A 130 19.56 10.05 1.93
C SER A 130 19.09 11.24 2.74
N VAL A 131 19.99 11.96 3.41
CA VAL A 131 19.68 13.17 4.17
C VAL A 131 19.85 14.38 3.25
N GLU A 132 18.75 15.05 2.95
CA GLU A 132 18.69 16.16 2.00
C GLU A 132 18.04 17.39 2.64
N PRO A 133 18.27 18.60 2.13
CA PRO A 133 17.57 19.78 2.61
C PRO A 133 16.05 19.60 2.51
N SER A 134 15.33 19.95 3.56
CA SER A 134 13.88 19.77 3.72
C SER A 134 13.07 20.33 2.56
N ALA A 135 13.49 21.46 1.98
CA ALA A 135 12.87 22.04 0.79
C ALA A 135 12.93 21.09 -0.43
N SER A 136 14.07 20.47 -0.70
CA SER A 136 14.24 19.53 -1.82
C SER A 136 13.57 18.19 -1.54
N ALA A 137 13.65 17.72 -0.30
CA ALA A 137 13.01 16.47 0.12
C ALA A 137 11.48 16.53 0.05
N ALA A 138 10.90 17.67 0.43
CA ALA A 138 9.46 17.91 0.33
C ALA A 138 8.96 17.79 -1.11
N LEU A 139 9.70 18.33 -2.09
CA LEU A 139 9.36 18.24 -3.51
C LEU A 139 9.34 16.78 -4.01
N GLN A 140 10.33 15.98 -3.63
CA GLN A 140 10.38 14.55 -4.00
C GLN A 140 9.26 13.75 -3.34
N LEU A 141 8.97 14.04 -2.07
CA LEU A 141 7.92 13.38 -1.34
C LEU A 141 6.53 13.75 -1.89
N GLU A 142 6.35 14.99 -2.34
CA GLU A 142 5.15 15.44 -3.03
C GLU A 142 4.99 14.79 -4.41
N GLN A 143 6.06 14.65 -5.19
CA GLN A 143 6.04 13.85 -6.44
C GLN A 143 5.69 12.38 -6.18
N LEU A 144 6.19 11.78 -5.10
CA LEU A 144 5.80 10.42 -4.71
C LEU A 144 4.32 10.34 -4.37
N LYS A 145 3.79 11.31 -3.62
CA LYS A 145 2.36 11.41 -3.33
C LYS A 145 1.53 11.61 -4.60
N MET A 146 2.00 12.41 -5.55
CA MET A 146 1.34 12.61 -6.85
C MET A 146 1.40 11.37 -7.75
N SER A 147 2.45 10.54 -7.64
CA SER A 147 2.57 9.30 -8.41
C SER A 147 1.86 8.11 -7.77
N MET A 148 1.69 8.10 -6.45
CA MET A 148 0.80 7.19 -5.72
C MET A 148 -0.66 7.66 -5.70
N ALA A 149 -0.92 8.91 -6.10
CA ALA A 149 -2.25 9.39 -6.38
C ALA A 149 -2.71 8.82 -7.74
N PRO A 150 -3.93 8.29 -7.84
CA PRO A 150 -4.50 7.96 -9.14
C PRO A 150 -4.56 9.23 -9.99
N LYS A 151 -3.93 9.18 -11.17
CA LYS A 151 -3.95 10.28 -12.15
C LYS A 151 -5.40 10.64 -12.49
N LEU A 152 -5.90 11.76 -11.99
CA LEU A 152 -6.95 12.54 -12.64
C LEU A 152 -6.66 14.05 -12.51
N ALA A 153 -6.21 14.60 -13.65
CA ALA A 153 -6.50 15.92 -14.21
C ALA A 153 -6.11 17.23 -13.45
N LEU A 154 -5.98 18.27 -14.28
CA LEU A 154 -5.51 19.64 -14.05
C LEU A 154 -6.25 20.44 -12.95
N PRO A 155 -5.66 21.54 -12.45
CA PRO A 155 -6.13 22.26 -11.25
C PRO A 155 -7.15 23.37 -11.55
N ALA A 156 -8.23 23.46 -10.75
CA ALA A 156 -8.96 24.68 -10.36
C ALA A 156 -10.13 24.34 -9.38
N PRO A 157 -10.73 25.33 -8.67
CA PRO A 157 -10.35 25.96 -7.40
C PRO A 157 -11.25 25.44 -6.23
N PRO A 158 -11.13 25.95 -4.98
CA PRO A 158 -11.37 25.18 -3.76
C PRO A 158 -12.86 24.98 -3.49
N ASN A 159 -13.26 23.73 -3.25
CA ASN A 159 -14.55 23.45 -2.63
C ASN A 159 -14.35 22.54 -1.41
N ILE A 160 -14.44 23.19 -0.25
CA ILE A 160 -14.94 22.71 1.04
C ILE A 160 -14.66 21.24 1.36
N SER A 161 -13.74 21.04 2.30
CA SER A 161 -13.43 19.76 2.94
C SER A 161 -14.66 19.11 3.58
N ILE A 162 -15.05 17.95 3.05
CA ILE A 162 -15.63 16.85 3.83
C ILE A 162 -14.76 15.63 3.48
N GLN A 163 -14.30 14.92 4.51
CA GLN A 163 -13.45 13.74 4.41
C GLN A 163 -14.21 12.59 3.71
N ASP A 164 -14.27 12.59 2.39
CA ASP A 164 -14.68 11.43 1.61
C ASP A 164 -13.43 10.76 1.04
N ILE A 165 -13.04 9.66 1.68
CA ILE A 165 -12.15 8.66 1.10
C ILE A 165 -12.87 8.17 -0.16
N PRO A 166 -12.36 8.36 -1.38
CA PRO A 166 -13.02 7.79 -2.55
C PRO A 166 -12.84 6.27 -2.47
N LEU A 167 -13.87 5.59 -1.96
CA LEU A 167 -14.03 4.15 -2.11
C LEU A 167 -13.85 3.83 -3.59
N THR A 168 -12.95 2.91 -3.91
CA THR A 168 -12.79 2.48 -5.31
C THR A 168 -14.12 1.92 -5.82
N LYS A 169 -14.38 1.98 -7.13
CA LYS A 169 -15.62 1.46 -7.73
C LYS A 169 -15.91 0.02 -7.26
N ASP A 170 -14.87 -0.82 -7.18
CA ASP A 170 -14.95 -2.19 -6.66
C ASP A 170 -15.31 -2.26 -5.17
N GLN A 171 -14.84 -1.32 -4.36
CA GLN A 171 -15.20 -1.24 -2.93
C GLN A 171 -16.65 -0.79 -2.76
N VAL A 172 -17.11 0.19 -3.54
CA VAL A 172 -18.52 0.62 -3.53
C VAL A 172 -19.43 -0.51 -3.99
N GLU A 173 -19.06 -1.24 -5.04
CA GLU A 173 -19.82 -2.38 -5.54
C GLU A 173 -19.87 -3.53 -4.53
N SER A 174 -18.74 -3.88 -3.91
CA SER A 174 -18.67 -4.93 -2.89
C SER A 174 -19.49 -4.59 -1.65
N VAL A 175 -19.35 -3.36 -1.11
CA VAL A 175 -20.13 -2.89 0.04
C VAL A 175 -21.63 -2.82 -0.30
N SER A 176 -21.98 -2.31 -1.48
CA SER A 176 -23.38 -2.25 -1.93
C SER A 176 -24.00 -3.63 -2.05
N ASN A 177 -23.28 -4.59 -2.66
CA ASN A 177 -23.75 -5.97 -2.79
C ASN A 177 -23.96 -6.64 -1.42
N LYS A 178 -23.07 -6.40 -0.46
CA LYS A 178 -23.22 -6.90 0.91
C LYS A 178 -24.46 -6.33 1.60
N ILE A 179 -24.66 -5.01 1.50
CA ILE A 179 -25.83 -4.33 2.10
C ILE A 179 -27.13 -4.89 1.51
N ILE A 180 -27.18 -5.03 0.18
CA ILE A 180 -28.35 -5.57 -0.53
C ILE A 180 -28.60 -7.03 -0.13
N LYS A 181 -27.56 -7.86 -0.04
CA LYS A 181 -27.68 -9.26 0.39
C LYS A 181 -28.24 -9.37 1.81
N ASN A 182 -27.73 -8.58 2.76
CA ASN A 182 -28.25 -8.59 4.13
C ASN A 182 -29.72 -8.14 4.20
N ALA A 183 -30.09 -7.12 3.42
CA ALA A 183 -31.47 -6.68 3.32
C ALA A 183 -32.36 -7.79 2.75
N TYR A 184 -31.91 -8.45 1.68
CA TYR A 184 -32.62 -9.56 1.05
C TYR A 184 -32.81 -10.74 2.00
N ASP A 185 -31.76 -11.17 2.69
CA ASP A 185 -31.81 -12.28 3.65
C ASP A 185 -32.81 -11.98 4.79
N TYR A 186 -32.87 -10.73 5.27
CA TYR A 186 -33.86 -10.32 6.27
C TYR A 186 -35.30 -10.33 5.70
N LEU A 187 -35.51 -9.67 4.55
CA LEU A 187 -36.84 -9.48 3.98
C LEU A 187 -37.44 -10.78 3.43
N SER A 188 -36.60 -11.70 2.94
CA SER A 188 -37.01 -13.02 2.44
C SER A 188 -37.74 -13.85 3.51
N SER A 189 -37.40 -13.66 4.79
CA SER A 189 -38.07 -14.33 5.91
C SER A 189 -39.49 -13.81 6.18
N PHE A 190 -39.87 -12.66 5.63
CA PHE A 190 -41.19 -12.02 5.77
C PHE A 190 -41.98 -12.00 4.46
N VAL A 191 -41.61 -12.84 3.50
CA VAL A 191 -42.32 -12.98 2.23
C VAL A 191 -43.60 -13.78 2.46
N ASP A 192 -44.75 -13.16 2.18
CA ASP A 192 -46.04 -13.84 2.21
C ASP A 192 -46.18 -14.83 1.04
N SER A 193 -47.20 -15.70 1.08
CA SER A 193 -47.51 -16.70 0.04
C SER A 193 -47.75 -16.12 -1.36
N THR A 194 -47.79 -14.79 -1.49
CA THR A 194 -47.96 -14.03 -2.74
C THR A 194 -46.69 -13.30 -3.18
N ASN A 195 -45.52 -13.63 -2.60
CA ASN A 195 -44.23 -12.99 -2.87
C ASN A 195 -44.21 -11.48 -2.56
N ARG A 196 -44.97 -11.02 -1.57
CA ARG A 196 -45.02 -9.61 -1.16
C ARG A 196 -44.36 -9.44 0.19
N VAL A 197 -43.63 -8.33 0.34
CA VAL A 197 -43.01 -7.92 1.61
C VAL A 197 -43.69 -6.64 2.07
N PRO A 198 -44.24 -6.59 3.30
CA PRO A 198 -44.80 -5.35 3.84
C PRO A 198 -43.70 -4.28 4.00
N ILE A 199 -43.91 -3.08 3.46
CA ILE A 199 -42.96 -1.95 3.53
C ILE A 199 -42.50 -1.65 4.97
N LYS A 200 -43.39 -1.85 5.94
CA LYS A 200 -43.09 -1.66 7.37
C LYS A 200 -41.93 -2.52 7.87
N LYS A 201 -41.75 -3.73 7.30
CA LYS A 201 -40.63 -4.62 7.65
C LYS A 201 -39.30 -4.10 7.11
N PHE A 202 -39.31 -3.41 5.99
CA PHE A 202 -38.15 -2.69 5.49
C PHE A 202 -37.79 -1.52 6.40
N ASP A 203 -38.77 -0.74 6.86
CA ASP A 203 -38.53 0.37 7.79
C ASP A 203 -37.94 -0.11 9.13
N ASP A 204 -38.48 -1.22 9.67
CA ASP A 204 -37.96 -1.86 10.89
C ASP A 204 -36.51 -2.34 10.73
N TRP A 205 -36.18 -2.91 9.56
CA TRP A 205 -34.81 -3.30 9.22
C TRP A 205 -33.88 -2.10 9.09
N TRP A 206 -34.32 -1.06 8.38
CA TRP A 206 -33.53 0.15 8.14
C TRP A 206 -33.20 0.88 9.44
N ALA A 207 -34.15 0.94 10.38
CA ALA A 207 -33.92 1.49 11.71
C ALA A 207 -32.83 0.72 12.47
N LYS A 208 -32.87 -0.63 12.45
CA LYS A 208 -31.85 -1.48 13.07
C LYS A 208 -30.49 -1.35 12.38
N PHE A 209 -30.47 -1.28 11.05
CA PHE A 209 -29.26 -1.11 10.26
C PHE A 209 -28.57 0.22 10.60
N LYS A 210 -29.30 1.34 10.62
CA LYS A 210 -28.76 2.65 11.01
C LYS A 210 -28.24 2.68 12.44
N SER A 211 -28.95 2.05 13.39
CA SER A 211 -28.50 1.97 14.78
C SER A 211 -27.18 1.18 14.91
N LYS A 212 -27.02 0.10 14.13
CA LYS A 212 -25.79 -0.69 14.09
C LYS A 212 -24.63 0.05 13.41
N LEU A 213 -24.90 0.73 12.30
CA LEU A 213 -23.92 1.55 11.59
C LEU A 213 -23.40 2.70 12.46
N ALA A 214 -24.27 3.33 13.25
CA ALA A 214 -23.88 4.39 14.18
C ALA A 214 -23.05 3.87 15.38
N SER A 215 -23.25 2.60 15.77
CA SER A 215 -22.57 2.00 16.92
C SER A 215 -21.22 1.37 16.57
N ASP A 216 -21.07 0.86 15.35
CA ASP A 216 -19.84 0.19 14.90
C ASP A 216 -19.39 0.68 13.50
N PRO A 217 -18.28 1.43 13.42
CA PRO A 217 -17.70 1.89 12.15
C PRO A 217 -17.22 0.76 11.24
N LYS A 218 -16.99 -0.46 11.75
CA LYS A 218 -16.55 -1.64 10.98
C LYS A 218 -17.69 -2.61 10.62
N PHE A 219 -18.93 -2.22 10.91
CA PHE A 219 -20.11 -3.05 10.66
C PHE A 219 -20.24 -3.51 9.19
N LEU A 220 -19.89 -2.63 8.24
CA LEU A 220 -19.98 -2.91 6.80
C LEU A 220 -18.98 -3.98 6.33
N ASP A 221 -17.83 -4.11 7.00
CA ASP A 221 -16.83 -5.12 6.65
C ASP A 221 -17.26 -6.53 7.09
N ASN A 222 -17.99 -6.60 8.22
CA ASN A 222 -18.47 -7.83 8.84
C ASN A 222 -19.84 -8.29 8.32
N LEU A 223 -20.43 -7.57 7.36
CA LEU A 223 -21.69 -7.93 6.74
C LEU A 223 -21.46 -9.16 5.84
N ASN A 224 -22.05 -10.29 6.22
CA ASN A 224 -21.94 -11.59 5.54
C ASN A 224 -23.32 -12.03 5.03
#